data_AF-A0A2E5B0G8-F1
#
_entry.id   AF-A0A2E5B0G8-F1
#
_cell.length_a   1.000
_cell.length_b   1.000
_cell.length_c   1.000
_cell.angle_alpha   90.00
_cell.angle_beta   90.00
_cell.angle_gamma   90.00
#
_symmetry.space_group_name_H-M   'P 1'
#
loop_
_entity.id
_entity.type
_entity.pdbx_description
1 polymer ?
#
loop_
_entity_poly.entity_id
_entity_poly.type
_entity_poly.pdbx_seq_one_letter_code
_entity_poly.pdbx_strand_id
1 'polypeptide(L)' 'EYDYKLHFNTEGNGYSTEYIAQPDGTAISNLRPFSWSTNESILSLDYDDGASETTPFTINRDGQLVASGISNLPFNKL' A
#
# COMPACT_ATOMS: atom_id res chain seq x y z
N GLU A 1 1.37 12.70 13.17
CA GLU A 1 1.29 12.63 11.70
C GLU A 1 1.29 11.18 11.29
N TYR A 2 0.51 10.82 10.27
CA TYR A 2 0.43 9.46 9.74
C TYR A 2 0.60 9.51 8.23
N ASP A 3 1.47 8.67 7.68
CA ASP A 3 1.67 8.52 6.24
C ASP A 3 1.84 7.04 5.91
N TYR A 4 1.12 6.59 4.88
CA TYR A 4 1.20 5.22 4.38
C TYR A 4 1.28 5.25 2.87
N LYS A 5 2.32 4.60 2.32
CA LYS A 5 2.58 4.58 0.88
C LYS A 5 2.76 3.16 0.39
N LEU A 6 2.30 2.93 -0.82
CA LEU A 6 2.53 1.70 -1.57
C LEU A 6 3.41 2.03 -2.78
N HIS A 7 4.51 1.31 -2.92
CA HIS A 7 5.42 1.43 -4.05
C HIS A 7 5.38 0.13 -4.85
N PHE A 8 4.93 0.22 -6.10
CA PHE A 8 4.85 -0.90 -7.03
C PHE A 8 5.97 -0.77 -8.06
N ASN A 9 6.66 -1.87 -8.37
CA ASN A 9 7.53 -1.96 -9.54
C ASN A 9 6.88 -2.81 -10.64
N THR A 10 7.42 -2.77 -11.87
CA THR A 10 6.85 -3.49 -13.02
C THR A 10 7.13 -5.00 -13.04
N GLU A 11 7.86 -5.52 -12.06
CA GLU A 11 8.29 -6.92 -11.97
C GLU A 11 7.41 -7.75 -11.03
N GLY A 12 6.27 -7.20 -10.58
CA GLY A 12 5.38 -7.88 -9.63
C GLY A 12 5.86 -7.80 -8.18
N ASN A 13 6.78 -6.89 -7.88
CA ASN A 13 7.26 -6.65 -6.51
C ASN A 13 7.01 -5.21 -6.08
N GLY A 14 7.15 -4.96 -4.78
CA GLY A 14 6.93 -3.65 -4.21
C GLY A 14 7.35 -3.57 -2.74
N TYR A 15 7.08 -2.43 -2.14
CA TYR A 15 7.20 -2.24 -0.71
C TYR A 15 6.19 -1.22 -0.22
N SER A 16 5.70 -1.39 1.01
CA SER A 16 4.94 -0.38 1.72
C SER A 16 5.84 0.36 2.69
N THR A 17 5.53 1.64 2.91
CA THR A 17 6.14 2.41 4.00
C THR A 17 5.05 2.92 4.91
N GLU A 18 5.27 2.84 6.21
CA GLU A 18 4.39 3.42 7.21
C GLU A 18 5.20 4.35 8.12
N TYR A 19 4.69 5.56 8.33
CA TYR A 19 5.26 6.54 9.23
C TYR A 19 4.21 7.02 10.23
N ILE A 20 4.56 6.98 11.51
CA ILE A 20 3.69 7.40 12.62
C ILE A 20 4.50 8.30 13.57
N ALA A 21 4.24 9.61 13.54
CA ALA A 21 4.80 10.54 14.50
C ALA A 21 4.01 10.50 15.83
N GLN A 22 4.72 10.30 16.93
CA GLN A 22 4.19 10.22 18.28
C GLN A 22 4.15 11.61 18.96
N PRO A 23 3.26 11.81 19.95
CA PRO A 23 3.16 13.09 20.66
C PRO A 23 4.42 13.51 21.43
N ASP A 24 5.28 12.56 21.78
CA ASP A 24 6.53 12.79 22.53
C ASP A 24 7.70 13.23 21.64
N GLY A 25 7.46 13.42 20.33
CA GLY A 25 8.46 13.80 19.35
C GLY A 25 9.24 12.63 18.75
N THR A 26 8.96 11.39 19.15
CA THR A 26 9.48 10.20 18.47
C THR A 26 8.67 9.85 17.22
N ALA A 27 9.22 8.99 16.36
CA ALA A 27 8.50 8.48 15.21
C ALA A 27 8.81 7.01 14.98
N ILE A 28 7.80 6.27 14.53
CA ILE A 28 7.93 4.89 14.04
C ILE A 28 7.93 4.97 12.51
N SER A 29 8.90 4.32 11.88
CA SER A 29 8.99 4.20 10.43
C SER A 29 9.27 2.75 10.06
N ASN A 30 8.41 2.17 9.24
CA ASN A 30 8.52 0.79 8.79
C ASN A 30 8.60 0.73 7.26
N LEU A 31 9.37 -0.24 6.75
CA LEU A 31 9.37 -0.65 5.36
C LEU A 31 9.05 -2.14 5.30
N ARG A 32 8.02 -2.52 4.54
CA ARG A 32 7.61 -3.91 4.37
C ARG A 32 7.59 -4.28 2.88
N PRO A 33 8.52 -5.12 2.42
CA PRO A 33 8.49 -5.63 1.05
C PRO A 33 7.30 -6.55 0.82
N PHE A 34 6.81 -6.60 -0.42
CA PHE A 34 5.76 -7.50 -0.85
C PHE A 34 5.91 -7.87 -2.32
N SER A 35 5.38 -9.02 -2.70
CA SER A 35 5.01 -9.32 -4.09
C SER A 35 3.55 -8.93 -4.32
N TRP A 36 3.21 -8.55 -5.56
CA TRP A 36 1.87 -8.13 -5.91
C TRP A 36 1.40 -8.78 -7.20
N SER A 37 0.10 -9.02 -7.27
CA SER A 37 -0.56 -9.49 -8.48
C SER A 37 -1.97 -8.92 -8.57
N THR A 38 -2.52 -8.92 -9.79
CA THR A 38 -3.90 -8.53 -10.03
C THR A 38 -4.63 -9.64 -10.76
N ASN A 39 -5.83 -9.97 -10.30
CA ASN A 39 -6.76 -10.83 -11.02
C ASN A 39 -8.07 -10.06 -11.21
N GLU A 40 -8.38 -9.70 -12.46
CA GLU A 40 -9.49 -8.80 -12.78
C GLU A 40 -9.43 -7.50 -11.96
N SER A 41 -10.41 -7.27 -11.08
CA SER A 41 -10.49 -6.11 -10.18
C SER A 41 -10.02 -6.40 -8.75
N ILE A 42 -9.24 -7.46 -8.54
CA ILE A 42 -8.69 -7.85 -7.25
C ILE A 42 -7.18 -7.63 -7.24
N LEU A 43 -6.69 -6.91 -6.24
CA LEU A 43 -5.27 -6.69 -5.94
C LEU A 43 -4.89 -7.58 -4.76
N SER A 44 -3.86 -8.40 -4.96
CA SER A 44 -3.25 -9.21 -3.91
C SER A 44 -1.86 -8.65 -3.59
N LEU A 45 -1.58 -8.48 -2.29
CA LEU A 45 -0.27 -8.12 -1.76
C LEU A 45 0.18 -9.23 -0.80
N ASP A 46 1.28 -9.90 -1.14
CA ASP A 46 1.87 -10.95 -0.31
C ASP A 46 3.19 -10.44 0.27
N TYR A 47 3.18 -10.13 1.56
CA TYR A 47 4.31 -9.57 2.29
C TYR A 47 5.33 -10.64 2.65
N ASP A 48 6.62 -10.27 2.66
CA ASP A 48 7.73 -11.18 2.96
C ASP A 48 7.69 -11.74 4.39
N ASP A 49 6.96 -11.09 5.30
CA ASP A 49 6.74 -11.56 6.68
C ASP A 49 5.61 -12.59 6.80
N GLY A 50 5.04 -13.03 5.67
CA GLY A 50 4.00 -14.06 5.60
C GLY A 50 2.57 -13.52 5.76
N ALA A 51 2.38 -12.21 5.92
CA ALA A 51 1.06 -11.60 5.83
C ALA A 51 0.60 -11.48 4.36
N SER A 52 -0.70 -11.59 4.14
CA SER A 52 -1.32 -11.41 2.82
C SER A 52 -2.53 -10.50 2.93
N GLU A 53 -2.68 -9.60 1.97
CA GLU A 53 -3.86 -8.75 1.82
C GLU A 53 -4.46 -8.97 0.44
N THR A 54 -5.79 -9.07 0.37
CA THR A 54 -6.51 -9.17 -0.91
C THR A 54 -7.69 -8.22 -0.87
N THR A 55 -7.74 -7.31 -1.84
CA THR A 55 -8.74 -6.25 -1.85
C THR A 55 -9.24 -5.96 -3.25
N PRO A 56 -10.54 -5.65 -3.42
CA PRO A 56 -11.01 -5.03 -4.64
C PRO A 56 -10.27 -3.71 -4.88
N PHE A 57 -9.84 -3.47 -6.12
CA PHE A 57 -9.22 -2.23 -6.51
C PHE A 57 -9.82 -1.65 -7.78
N THR A 58 -9.70 -0.33 -7.91
CA THR A 58 -9.96 0.40 -9.15
C THR A 58 -8.93 1.51 -9.32
N ILE A 59 -8.77 1.99 -10.55
CA ILE A 59 -8.08 3.25 -10.83
C ILE A 59 -9.15 4.29 -11.13
N ASN A 60 -9.19 5.38 -10.35
CA ASN A 60 -10.19 6.43 -10.56
C ASN A 60 -9.81 7.33 -11.75
N ARG A 61 -10.67 8.31 -12.06
CA ARG A 61 -10.46 9.23 -13.20
C ARG A 61 -9.20 10.09 -13.09
N ASP A 62 -8.70 10.30 -11.88
CA ASP A 62 -7.48 11.06 -11.60
C ASP A 62 -6.21 10.19 -11.64
N GLY A 63 -6.34 8.90 -11.99
CA GLY A 63 -5.23 7.96 -12.05
C GLY A 63 -4.75 7.48 -10.67
N GLN A 64 -5.56 7.68 -9.62
CA GLN A 64 -5.26 7.22 -8.27
C GLN A 64 -5.75 5.79 -8.05
N LEU A 65 -5.00 5.02 -7.26
CA LEU A 65 -5.41 3.69 -6.83
C LEU A 65 -6.43 3.81 -5.68
N VAL A 66 -7.60 3.19 -5.87
CA VAL A 66 -8.63 3.05 -4.84
C VAL A 66 -8.68 1.57 -4.44
N ALA A 67 -8.21 1.27 -3.23
CA ALA A 67 -8.12 -0.07 -2.68
C ALA A 67 -8.67 -0.07 -1.25
N SER A 68 -10.00 -0.20 -1.13
CA SER A 68 -10.73 0.09 0.12
C SER A 68 -10.46 -0.89 1.26
N GLY A 69 -9.89 -2.06 0.98
CA GLY A 69 -9.43 -2.98 2.02
C GLY A 69 -8.10 -2.56 2.66
N ILE A 70 -7.36 -1.63 2.05
CA ILE A 70 -6.07 -1.14 2.57
C ILE A 70 -6.24 0.26 3.17
N SER A 71 -6.96 1.16 2.50
CA SER A 71 -7.15 2.54 2.94
C SER A 71 -8.52 3.09 2.56
N ASN A 72 -9.06 3.95 3.41
CA ASN A 72 -10.28 4.71 3.13
C ASN A 72 -10.05 5.91 2.18
N LEU A 73 -8.79 6.21 1.85
CA LEU A 73 -8.40 7.30 0.95
C LEU A 73 -7.73 6.74 -0.32
N PRO A 74 -7.92 7.38 -1.49
CA PRO A 74 -7.16 7.03 -2.69
C PRO A 74 -5.66 7.25 -2.50
N PHE A 75 -4.86 6.37 -3.08
CA PHE A 75 -3.42 6.53 -3.15
C PHE A 75 -3.05 7.45 -4.32
N ASN A 76 -2.38 8.56 -4.00
CA ASN A 76 -1.85 9.47 -5.00
C ASN A 76 -0.72 8.81 -5.80
N LYS A 77 -0.73 9.01 -7.11
CA LYS A 77 0.43 8.69 -7.94
C LYS A 77 1.58 9.64 -7.59
N LEU A 78 2.73 9.08 -7.23
CA LEU A 78 3.99 9.80 -7.02
C LEU A 78 4.89 9.68 -8.25
#